data_AF-A0A498SX85-F1
#
_entry.id   AF-A0A498SX85-F1
#
_cell.length_a   1.000
_cell.length_b   1.000
_cell.length_c   1.000
_cell.angle_alpha   90.00
_cell.angle_beta   90.00
_cell.angle_gamma   90.00
#
_symmetry.space_group_name_H-M   'P 1'
#
loop_
_entity.id
_entity.type
_entity.pdbx_description
1 polymer ?
#
loop_
_entity_poly.entity_id
_entity_poly.type
_entity_poly.pdbx_seq_one_letter_code
_entity_poly.pdbx_strand_id
1 'polypeptide(L)'
;YDLYHNKIRTLAGYAPVNGMCTEKKSCTISEGLDFSAVFITAHEIGHNFGMKHDSENGCDESCCIMSSSIGTGRTLWSSCSARELNHFITELDKNGIGENCLRTSNIRYKRMPKILSGQMYTLDEQCVLFHGTCWKHEIRHGEHINDVCKMIWCSNGEGVIRSTHPALEYSYCGYRMWCIEGQCKPAIPEIAIPRHGGWSDWMVSGRGSCVTECVPCQINGQLRVRRSIRTCDNPYPNNGGSYCIGDDTRGIRCQENVSLLY
;
A
#
# COMPACT_ATOMS: atom_id res chain seq x y z
N TYR A 1 3.19 6.20 -18.64
CA TYR A 1 2.92 4.77 -18.84
C TYR A 1 1.99 4.63 -20.01
N ASP A 2 2.58 4.40 -21.17
CA ASP A 2 1.86 4.38 -22.44
C ASP A 2 2.52 3.30 -23.27
N LEU A 3 1.75 2.57 -24.07
CA LEU A 3 2.23 1.44 -24.87
C LEU A 3 3.22 1.86 -25.98
N TYR A 4 3.62 3.14 -26.02
CA TYR A 4 4.60 3.66 -26.96
C TYR A 4 5.52 4.70 -26.31
N HIS A 5 6.60 4.26 -25.67
CA HIS A 5 7.91 4.90 -25.87
C HIS A 5 9.08 3.99 -25.47
N ASN A 6 10.09 3.94 -26.35
CA ASN A 6 11.31 3.14 -26.27
C ASN A 6 12.14 3.32 -24.98
N LYS A 7 11.78 2.63 -23.90
CA LYS A 7 12.66 2.12 -22.80
C LYS A 7 11.75 1.54 -21.70
N ILE A 8 11.56 0.23 -21.74
CA ILE A 8 10.73 -0.50 -20.77
C ILE A 8 11.30 -0.33 -19.36
N ARG A 9 10.64 0.53 -18.57
CA ARG A 9 10.51 0.41 -17.12
C ARG A 9 9.13 -0.19 -16.87
N THR A 10 9.05 -1.19 -16.00
CA THR A 10 7.89 -2.07 -15.78
C THR A 10 6.54 -1.33 -15.82
N LEU A 11 5.63 -1.78 -16.70
CA LEU A 11 4.31 -1.19 -16.92
C LEU A 11 3.30 -1.81 -15.92
N ALA A 12 2.75 -1.00 -15.02
CA ALA A 12 1.82 -1.46 -13.98
C ALA A 12 0.33 -1.29 -14.35
N GLY A 13 0.01 -0.55 -15.42
CA GLY A 13 -1.35 -0.29 -15.87
C GLY A 13 -1.43 0.21 -17.31
N TYR A 14 -2.64 0.18 -17.87
CA TYR A 14 -2.94 0.70 -19.20
C TYR A 14 -4.41 1.14 -19.35
N ALA A 15 -4.60 2.27 -20.05
CA ALA A 15 -5.89 2.79 -20.45
C ALA A 15 -5.81 3.57 -21.77
N PRO A 16 -6.81 3.45 -22.66
CA PRO A 16 -6.93 4.36 -23.80
C PRO A 16 -7.26 5.79 -23.35
N VAL A 17 -6.49 6.77 -23.81
CA VAL A 17 -6.79 8.18 -23.54
C VAL A 17 -8.09 8.59 -24.24
N ASN A 18 -8.97 9.30 -23.53
CA ASN A 18 -10.33 9.66 -23.99
C ASN A 18 -11.22 8.44 -24.32
N GLY A 19 -10.97 7.30 -23.70
CA GLY A 19 -11.69 6.06 -23.95
C GLY A 19 -13.09 5.99 -23.32
N MET A 20 -13.34 6.75 -22.25
CA MET A 20 -14.56 6.63 -21.46
C MET A 20 -15.82 6.90 -22.30
N CYS A 21 -16.88 6.12 -22.05
CA CYS A 21 -18.14 6.16 -22.81
C CYS A 21 -18.04 5.78 -24.30
N THR A 22 -16.91 5.23 -24.75
CA THR A 22 -16.82 4.61 -26.08
C THR A 22 -16.93 3.09 -25.99
N GLU A 23 -17.65 2.49 -26.94
CA GLU A 23 -17.91 1.04 -26.94
C GLU A 23 -16.62 0.19 -26.90
N LYS A 24 -15.55 0.64 -27.57
CA LYS A 24 -14.33 -0.15 -27.78
C LYS A 24 -13.15 0.26 -26.89
N LYS A 25 -13.19 1.43 -26.24
CA LYS A 25 -12.02 1.97 -25.53
C LYS A 25 -12.30 2.35 -24.07
N SER A 26 -13.53 2.18 -23.58
CA SER A 26 -13.91 2.47 -22.20
C SER A 26 -13.48 1.36 -21.24
N CYS A 27 -12.17 1.10 -21.16
CA CYS A 27 -11.58 0.04 -20.34
C CYS A 27 -10.25 0.46 -19.72
N THR A 28 -9.91 -0.14 -18.59
CA THR A 28 -8.63 0.01 -17.89
C THR A 28 -8.11 -1.38 -17.54
N ILE A 29 -6.79 -1.55 -17.51
CA ILE A 29 -6.11 -2.74 -17.00
C ILE A 29 -5.09 -2.25 -15.97
N SER A 30 -5.06 -2.88 -14.80
CA SER A 30 -4.11 -2.53 -13.73
C SER A 30 -3.59 -3.80 -13.08
N GLU A 31 -2.29 -3.82 -12.80
CA GLU A 31 -1.62 -4.87 -12.07
C GLU A 31 -2.03 -4.79 -10.58
N GLY A 32 -2.59 -5.88 -10.06
CA GLY A 32 -3.23 -5.96 -8.75
C GLY A 32 -2.45 -6.75 -7.72
N LEU A 33 -1.15 -6.44 -7.53
CA LEU A 33 -0.29 -7.20 -6.60
C LEU A 33 -0.47 -6.78 -5.13
N ASP A 34 -0.76 -5.51 -4.89
CA ASP A 34 -0.85 -4.90 -3.56
C ASP A 34 -1.73 -3.63 -3.62
N PHE A 35 -1.87 -2.88 -2.52
CA PHE A 35 -2.75 -1.71 -2.49
C PHE A 35 -2.28 -0.53 -3.35
N SER A 36 -1.04 -0.53 -3.88
CA SER A 36 -0.61 0.43 -4.90
C SER A 36 -1.48 0.36 -6.16
N ALA A 37 -2.11 -0.80 -6.42
CA ALA A 37 -3.05 -1.00 -7.51
C ALA A 37 -4.22 -0.01 -7.49
N VAL A 38 -4.62 0.51 -6.32
CA VAL A 38 -5.68 1.52 -6.22
C VAL A 38 -5.24 2.84 -6.86
N PHE A 39 -4.00 3.27 -6.63
CA PHE A 39 -3.45 4.49 -7.23
C PHE A 39 -3.21 4.31 -8.73
N ILE A 40 -2.75 3.13 -9.15
CA ILE A 40 -2.61 2.78 -10.57
C ILE A 40 -3.99 2.80 -11.25
N THR A 41 -4.99 2.17 -10.66
CA THR A 41 -6.36 2.16 -11.21
C THR A 41 -6.89 3.58 -11.36
N ALA A 42 -6.68 4.44 -10.36
CA ALA A 42 -7.06 5.85 -10.46
C ALA A 42 -6.34 6.57 -11.63
N HIS A 43 -5.03 6.36 -11.79
CA HIS A 43 -4.25 6.89 -12.90
C HIS A 43 -4.81 6.47 -14.26
N GLU A 44 -5.06 5.17 -14.44
CA GLU A 44 -5.60 4.63 -15.71
C GLU A 44 -7.04 5.12 -15.99
N ILE A 45 -7.85 5.31 -14.96
CA ILE A 45 -9.17 5.94 -15.10
C ILE A 45 -9.01 7.41 -15.53
N GLY A 46 -8.01 8.13 -15.01
CA GLY A 46 -7.67 9.49 -15.42
C GLY A 46 -7.40 9.60 -16.91
N HIS A 47 -6.59 8.67 -17.46
CA HIS A 47 -6.37 8.58 -18.91
C HIS A 47 -7.67 8.39 -19.69
N ASN A 48 -8.57 7.50 -19.24
CA ASN A 48 -9.87 7.31 -19.89
C ASN A 48 -10.71 8.60 -19.96
N PHE A 49 -10.57 9.48 -18.97
CA PHE A 49 -11.17 10.83 -18.94
C PHE A 49 -10.35 11.90 -19.68
N GLY A 50 -9.37 11.51 -20.48
CA GLY A 50 -8.59 12.42 -21.31
C GLY A 50 -7.42 13.08 -20.62
N MET A 51 -7.10 12.72 -19.38
CA MET A 51 -5.98 13.31 -18.66
C MET A 51 -4.65 12.80 -19.24
N LYS A 52 -3.70 13.71 -19.42
CA LYS A 52 -2.31 13.39 -19.78
C LYS A 52 -1.42 13.32 -18.55
N HIS A 53 -0.17 12.88 -18.71
CA HIS A 53 0.77 13.00 -17.60
C HIS A 53 1.04 14.47 -17.27
N ASP A 54 1.23 14.77 -15.99
CA ASP A 54 1.49 16.14 -15.54
C ASP A 54 2.76 16.73 -16.19
N SER A 55 3.75 15.88 -16.50
CA SER A 55 4.97 16.24 -17.24
C SER A 55 4.72 16.66 -18.69
N GLU A 56 3.54 16.36 -19.27
CA GLU A 56 3.21 16.61 -20.68
C GLU A 56 2.32 17.84 -20.88
N ASN A 57 1.76 18.40 -19.80
CA ASN A 57 0.81 19.51 -19.85
C ASN A 57 1.20 20.72 -18.97
N GLY A 58 2.45 20.75 -18.51
CA GLY A 58 3.05 21.87 -17.76
C GLY A 58 2.69 21.92 -16.29
N CYS A 59 2.12 20.84 -15.73
CA CYS A 59 1.90 20.70 -14.30
C CYS A 59 3.13 20.08 -13.59
N ASP A 60 3.14 20.14 -12.27
CA ASP A 60 4.20 19.58 -11.45
C ASP A 60 4.25 18.05 -11.59
N GLU A 61 5.32 17.56 -12.22
CA GLU A 61 5.57 16.13 -12.45
C GLU A 61 5.78 15.32 -11.16
N SER A 62 6.07 15.98 -10.03
CA SER A 62 6.38 15.33 -8.76
C SER A 62 5.15 15.09 -7.87
N CYS A 63 4.04 15.79 -8.13
CA CYS A 63 2.96 15.93 -7.15
C CYS A 63 1.94 14.79 -7.15
N CYS A 64 1.43 14.42 -8.32
CA CYS A 64 0.01 14.07 -8.39
C CYS A 64 -0.22 12.68 -9.02
N ILE A 65 -1.46 12.19 -8.98
CA ILE A 65 -1.87 10.86 -9.48
C ILE A 65 -1.48 10.67 -10.95
N MET A 66 -1.58 11.71 -11.78
CA MET A 66 -1.20 11.68 -13.20
C MET A 66 0.31 11.88 -13.44
N SER A 67 1.15 11.80 -12.41
CA SER A 67 2.60 11.73 -12.61
C SER A 67 2.98 10.50 -13.44
N SER A 68 3.99 10.65 -14.27
CA SER A 68 4.55 9.56 -15.09
C SER A 68 5.35 8.54 -14.28
N SER A 69 5.37 8.64 -12.94
CA SER A 69 5.98 7.66 -12.05
C SER A 69 5.23 7.50 -10.72
N ILE A 70 5.26 6.31 -10.13
CA ILE A 70 4.78 6.08 -8.77
C ILE A 70 5.78 6.64 -7.76
N GLY A 71 5.29 7.19 -6.65
CA GLY A 71 6.14 7.59 -5.53
C GLY A 71 5.46 8.54 -4.55
N THR A 72 6.27 9.11 -3.68
CA THR A 72 5.81 9.81 -2.47
C THR A 72 4.84 10.94 -2.77
N GLY A 73 3.70 10.95 -2.07
CA GLY A 73 2.77 12.08 -2.06
C GLY A 73 1.81 12.14 -3.25
N ARG A 74 1.90 11.22 -4.21
CA ARG A 74 1.07 11.15 -5.44
C ARG A 74 -0.34 10.65 -5.20
N THR A 75 -1.04 11.36 -4.32
CA THR A 75 -2.37 11.04 -3.80
C THR A 75 -3.42 12.07 -4.20
N LEU A 76 -2.99 13.16 -4.82
CA LEU A 76 -3.84 14.29 -5.22
C LEU A 76 -3.89 14.42 -6.74
N TRP A 77 -4.92 15.12 -7.24
CA TRP A 77 -5.03 15.48 -8.65
C TRP A 77 -4.44 16.86 -8.90
N SER A 78 -3.77 17.06 -10.04
CA SER A 78 -3.24 18.37 -10.41
C SER A 78 -4.34 19.29 -10.93
N SER A 79 -4.06 20.59 -10.99
CA SER A 79 -4.95 21.56 -11.65
C SER A 79 -5.10 21.27 -13.15
N CYS A 80 -4.09 20.69 -13.79
CA CYS A 80 -4.16 20.26 -15.19
C CYS A 80 -5.10 19.06 -15.35
N SER A 81 -4.98 18.04 -14.49
CA SER A 81 -5.89 16.88 -14.47
C SER A 81 -7.35 17.32 -14.32
N ALA A 82 -7.63 18.25 -13.38
CA ALA A 82 -8.97 18.79 -13.18
C ALA A 82 -9.49 19.56 -14.41
N ARG A 83 -8.63 20.33 -15.07
CA ARG A 83 -8.97 21.06 -16.31
C ARG A 83 -9.27 20.11 -17.47
N GLU A 84 -8.47 19.07 -17.64
CA GLU A 84 -8.64 18.06 -18.68
C GLU A 84 -9.92 17.24 -18.49
N LEU A 85 -10.25 16.87 -17.26
CA LEU A 85 -11.54 16.24 -16.93
C LEU A 85 -12.72 17.13 -17.30
N ASN A 86 -12.68 18.40 -16.90
CA ASN A 86 -13.74 19.35 -17.22
C ASN A 86 -13.91 19.54 -18.74
N HIS A 87 -12.81 19.61 -19.47
CA HIS A 87 -12.83 19.64 -20.92
C HIS A 87 -13.46 18.37 -21.51
N PHE A 88 -13.04 17.19 -21.06
CA PHE A 88 -13.58 15.91 -21.52
C PHE A 88 -15.10 15.81 -21.30
N ILE A 89 -15.59 16.12 -20.09
CA ILE A 89 -17.02 16.08 -19.77
C ILE A 89 -17.80 17.08 -20.65
N THR A 90 -17.26 18.28 -20.87
CA THR A 90 -17.88 19.31 -21.70
C THR A 90 -18.00 18.85 -23.16
N GLU A 91 -16.96 18.24 -23.71
CA GLU A 91 -17.00 17.71 -25.08
C GLU A 91 -17.91 16.49 -25.20
N LEU A 92 -17.94 15.63 -24.18
CA LEU A 92 -18.86 14.49 -24.14
C LEU A 92 -20.33 14.94 -24.15
N ASP A 93 -20.66 16.04 -23.46
CA ASP A 93 -22.00 16.64 -23.48
C ASP A 93 -22.36 17.25 -24.85
N LYS A 94 -21.39 17.85 -25.55
CA LYS A 94 -21.61 18.49 -26.85
C LYS A 94 -21.73 17.51 -28.01
N ASN A 95 -20.98 16.40 -27.97
CA ASN A 95 -20.72 15.61 -29.16
C ASN A 95 -21.93 14.82 -29.69
N GLY A 96 -23.04 14.71 -28.96
CA GLY A 96 -24.33 14.19 -29.47
C GLY A 96 -24.32 12.76 -30.04
N ILE A 97 -23.16 12.09 -30.09
CA ILE A 97 -22.96 10.72 -30.53
C ILE A 97 -23.09 9.84 -29.27
N GLY A 98 -24.34 9.53 -28.92
CA GLY A 98 -24.70 8.77 -27.72
C GLY A 98 -25.01 9.65 -26.50
N GLU A 99 -25.88 9.16 -25.62
CA GLU A 99 -26.07 9.78 -24.30
C GLU A 99 -24.75 9.79 -23.54
N ASN A 100 -24.45 10.91 -22.88
CA ASN A 100 -23.35 10.96 -21.92
C ASN A 100 -23.55 9.86 -20.87
N CYS A 101 -22.77 8.79 -20.97
CA CYS A 101 -22.93 7.59 -20.15
C CYS A 101 -22.61 7.84 -18.66
N LEU A 102 -22.02 8.99 -18.33
CA LEU A 102 -21.76 9.43 -16.96
C LEU A 102 -22.97 10.14 -16.34
N ARG A 103 -23.95 10.56 -17.15
CA ARG A 103 -25.19 11.22 -16.69
C ARG A 103 -26.34 10.24 -16.52
N THR A 104 -26.29 9.08 -17.19
CA THR A 104 -27.31 8.04 -17.12
C THR A 104 -26.86 6.93 -16.18
N SER A 105 -27.59 6.73 -15.08
CA SER A 105 -27.33 5.64 -14.13
C SER A 105 -28.49 4.66 -14.15
N ASN A 106 -28.30 3.50 -14.80
CA ASN A 106 -29.22 2.36 -14.69
C ASN A 106 -28.98 1.53 -13.41
N ILE A 107 -27.95 1.87 -12.64
CA ILE A 107 -27.61 1.18 -11.39
C ILE A 107 -28.35 1.86 -10.25
N ARG A 108 -29.24 1.12 -9.56
CA ARG A 108 -29.72 1.55 -8.24
C ARG A 108 -28.51 1.65 -7.33
N TYR A 109 -28.10 2.87 -7.02
CA TYR A 109 -26.99 3.16 -6.11
C TYR A 109 -27.31 2.57 -4.73
N LYS A 110 -26.91 1.31 -4.49
CA LYS A 110 -26.77 0.82 -3.12
C LYS A 110 -25.57 1.60 -2.59
N ARG A 111 -25.83 2.51 -1.65
CA ARG A 111 -24.78 3.19 -0.91
C ARG A 111 -23.86 2.10 -0.35
N MET A 112 -22.68 1.97 -0.97
CA MET A 112 -21.67 1.05 -0.47
C MET A 112 -21.41 1.44 0.99
N PRO A 113 -21.32 0.46 1.91
CA PRO A 113 -20.95 0.77 3.29
C PRO A 113 -19.65 1.57 3.26
N LYS A 114 -19.53 2.59 4.13
CA LYS A 114 -18.30 3.38 4.21
C LYS A 114 -17.19 2.46 4.69
N ILE A 115 -16.37 1.98 3.75
CA ILE A 115 -15.22 1.12 4.06
C ILE A 115 -14.11 2.02 4.59
N LEU A 116 -13.70 1.77 5.82
CA LEU A 116 -12.57 2.47 6.45
C LEU A 116 -11.31 1.62 6.24
N SER A 117 -10.76 1.62 5.02
CA SER A 117 -9.71 0.68 4.62
C SER A 117 -8.49 0.68 5.55
N GLY A 118 -8.00 1.84 5.97
CA GLY A 118 -6.90 1.95 6.94
C GLY A 118 -7.26 1.61 8.39
N GLN A 119 -8.54 1.34 8.68
CA GLN A 119 -8.99 0.75 9.96
C GLN A 119 -9.13 -0.78 9.86
N MET A 120 -9.34 -1.31 8.65
CA MET A 120 -9.32 -2.75 8.38
C MET A 120 -7.90 -3.28 8.21
N TYR A 121 -6.98 -2.46 7.67
CA TYR A 121 -5.59 -2.81 7.44
C TYR A 121 -4.68 -1.76 8.09
N THR A 122 -3.96 -2.12 9.15
CA THR A 122 -2.95 -1.27 9.78
C THR A 122 -1.77 -1.01 8.84
N LEU A 123 -0.89 -0.09 9.24
CA LEU A 123 0.37 0.15 8.52
C LEU A 123 1.24 -1.13 8.45
N ASP A 124 1.25 -1.92 9.53
CA ASP A 124 1.97 -3.20 9.55
C ASP A 124 1.36 -4.21 8.56
N GLU A 125 0.03 -4.32 8.52
CA GLU A 125 -0.67 -5.22 7.58
C GLU A 125 -0.42 -4.79 6.13
N GLN A 126 -0.41 -3.48 5.85
CA GLN A 126 -0.05 -2.93 4.55
C GLN A 126 1.40 -3.28 4.16
N CYS A 127 2.35 -3.24 5.11
CA CYS A 127 3.72 -3.69 4.89
C CYS A 127 3.82 -5.19 4.59
N VAL A 128 3.10 -6.02 5.34
CA VAL A 128 3.07 -7.48 5.14
C VAL A 128 2.50 -7.84 3.78
N LEU A 129 1.43 -7.18 3.35
CA LEU A 129 0.80 -7.43 2.06
C LEU A 129 1.70 -7.02 0.88
N PHE A 130 2.50 -5.96 1.03
CA PHE A 130 3.38 -5.48 -0.03
C PHE A 130 4.71 -6.27 -0.11
N HIS A 131 5.41 -6.43 1.02
CA HIS A 131 6.77 -6.99 1.04
C HIS A 131 6.83 -8.43 1.57
N GLY A 132 5.78 -8.93 2.22
CA GLY A 132 5.68 -10.29 2.77
C GLY A 132 5.73 -10.36 4.31
N THR A 133 5.54 -11.56 4.85
CA THR A 133 5.24 -11.86 6.27
C THR A 133 6.28 -11.42 7.31
N CYS A 134 7.49 -11.00 6.91
CA CYS A 134 8.53 -10.53 7.84
C CYS A 134 8.61 -9.00 7.94
N TRP A 135 7.86 -8.28 7.10
CA TRP A 135 7.93 -6.83 7.01
C TRP A 135 6.91 -6.20 7.94
N LYS A 136 7.34 -5.21 8.69
CA LYS A 136 6.50 -4.43 9.59
C LYS A 136 6.71 -2.95 9.34
N HIS A 137 5.77 -2.14 9.77
CA HIS A 137 5.90 -0.70 9.66
C HIS A 137 7.05 -0.20 10.54
N GLU A 138 7.89 0.65 9.95
CA GLU A 138 8.99 1.31 10.67
C GLU A 138 9.19 2.71 10.08
N ILE A 139 9.24 3.73 10.94
CA ILE A 139 9.47 5.10 10.51
C ILE A 139 10.95 5.27 10.14
N ARG A 140 11.19 5.73 8.92
CA ARG A 140 12.54 6.04 8.44
C ARG A 140 13.12 7.23 9.21
N HIS A 141 14.43 7.20 9.48
CA HIS A 141 15.12 8.31 10.14
C HIS A 141 14.85 9.65 9.44
N GLY A 142 14.35 10.63 10.20
CA GLY A 142 14.01 11.98 9.73
C GLY A 142 12.57 12.16 9.27
N GLU A 143 11.79 11.09 9.13
CA GLU A 143 10.36 11.13 8.81
C GLU A 143 9.51 11.10 10.09
N HIS A 144 8.25 11.52 9.99
CA HIS A 144 7.28 11.47 11.08
C HIS A 144 6.12 10.53 10.76
N ILE A 145 5.37 10.10 11.79
CA ILE A 145 4.18 9.26 11.63
C ILE A 145 3.13 9.90 10.70
N ASN A 146 3.06 11.23 10.65
CA ASN A 146 2.14 11.94 9.75
C ASN A 146 2.48 11.74 8.26
N ASP A 147 3.74 11.45 7.94
CA ASP A 147 4.23 11.35 6.55
C ASP A 147 3.82 10.01 5.89
N VAL A 148 3.32 9.05 6.67
CA VAL A 148 2.81 7.77 6.15
C VAL A 148 1.65 7.97 5.16
N CYS A 149 0.90 9.06 5.29
CA CYS A 149 -0.16 9.42 4.36
C CYS A 149 0.35 9.72 2.95
N LYS A 150 1.65 10.01 2.80
CA LYS A 150 2.32 10.22 1.52
C LYS A 150 3.12 9.00 1.08
N MET A 151 3.66 8.21 2.02
CA MET A 151 4.39 6.98 1.74
C MET A 151 4.59 6.15 3.01
N ILE A 152 4.26 4.86 2.99
CA ILE A 152 4.60 3.95 4.09
C ILE A 152 6.02 3.42 3.91
N TRP A 153 6.74 3.33 5.03
CA TRP A 153 8.02 2.64 5.13
C TRP A 153 7.91 1.38 5.97
N CYS A 154 8.61 0.34 5.52
CA CYS A 154 8.60 -0.99 6.09
C CYS A 154 10.02 -1.49 6.30
N SER A 155 10.20 -2.31 7.32
CA SER A 155 11.49 -2.92 7.69
C SER A 155 11.31 -4.40 7.98
N ASN A 156 12.33 -5.19 7.65
CA ASN A 156 12.42 -6.61 8.01
C ASN A 156 13.26 -6.83 9.30
N GLY A 157 13.71 -5.76 9.96
CA GLY A 157 14.55 -5.82 11.16
C GLY A 157 16.05 -6.04 10.91
N GLU A 158 16.51 -6.02 9.66
CA GLU A 158 17.93 -6.18 9.28
C GLU A 158 18.58 -4.86 8.84
N GLY A 159 18.05 -3.72 9.32
CA GLY A 159 18.52 -2.38 8.95
C GLY A 159 18.13 -1.93 7.54
N VAL A 160 17.27 -2.69 6.85
CA VAL A 160 16.75 -2.36 5.53
C VAL A 160 15.36 -1.73 5.68
N ILE A 161 15.22 -0.47 5.27
CA ILE A 161 13.93 0.22 5.18
C ILE A 161 13.56 0.39 3.70
N ARG A 162 12.38 -0.10 3.31
CA ARG A 162 11.82 0.04 1.96
C ARG A 162 10.49 0.77 2.00
N SER A 163 10.23 1.58 0.98
CA SER A 163 8.92 2.22 0.77
C SER A 163 7.92 1.23 0.15
N THR A 164 6.64 1.55 0.26
CA THR A 164 5.53 0.83 -0.41
C THR A 164 4.70 1.82 -1.25
N HIS A 165 3.49 2.11 -0.81
CA HIS A 165 2.54 3.07 -1.36
C HIS A 165 2.13 4.09 -0.26
N PRO A 166 1.46 5.19 -0.61
CA PRO A 166 0.81 6.04 0.38
C PRO A 166 -0.18 5.24 1.23
N ALA A 167 -0.29 5.54 2.52
CA ALA A 167 -1.19 4.79 3.40
C ALA A 167 -2.64 4.84 2.92
N LEU A 168 -3.36 3.75 3.11
CA LEU A 168 -4.79 3.67 2.80
C LEU A 168 -5.56 4.78 3.53
N GLU A 169 -6.64 5.26 2.88
CA GLU A 169 -7.58 6.18 3.52
C GLU A 169 -8.03 5.65 4.88
N TYR A 170 -8.09 6.55 5.85
CA TYR A 170 -8.39 6.29 7.25
C TYR A 170 -7.29 5.55 8.03
N SER A 171 -6.06 5.40 7.51
CA SER A 171 -4.95 4.81 8.28
C SER A 171 -4.53 5.72 9.43
N TYR A 172 -4.11 5.13 10.56
CA TYR A 172 -3.54 5.89 11.67
C TYR A 172 -2.28 6.65 11.23
N CYS A 173 -2.24 7.95 11.51
CA CYS A 173 -1.08 8.80 11.22
C CYS A 173 -0.69 9.68 12.39
N GLY A 174 -1.36 9.56 13.55
CA GLY A 174 -1.07 10.37 14.73
C GLY A 174 -2.20 10.28 15.76
N TYR A 175 -1.98 10.78 16.98
CA TYR A 175 -2.98 10.70 18.04
C TYR A 175 -4.30 11.36 17.61
N ARG A 176 -5.38 10.56 17.51
CA ARG A 176 -6.69 10.97 16.99
C ARG A 176 -6.64 11.57 15.57
N MET A 177 -5.73 11.10 14.74
CA MET A 177 -5.52 11.57 13.37
C MET A 177 -5.46 10.41 12.40
N TRP A 178 -6.05 10.60 11.21
CA TRP A 178 -6.06 9.62 10.13
C TRP A 178 -5.61 10.23 8.80
N CYS A 179 -5.10 9.37 7.91
CA CYS A 179 -4.83 9.75 6.54
C CYS A 179 -6.14 9.97 5.78
N ILE A 180 -6.36 11.21 5.36
CA ILE A 180 -7.53 11.65 4.59
C ILE A 180 -7.01 12.54 3.47
N GLU A 181 -7.23 12.11 2.23
CA GLU A 181 -6.76 12.77 0.99
C GLU A 181 -5.24 12.97 1.01
N GLY A 182 -4.50 11.93 1.40
CA GLY A 182 -3.04 11.95 1.47
C GLY A 182 -2.43 12.83 2.57
N GLN A 183 -3.25 13.37 3.47
CA GLN A 183 -2.83 14.22 4.58
C GLN A 183 -3.25 13.64 5.93
N CYS A 184 -2.44 13.90 6.96
CA CYS A 184 -2.80 13.53 8.32
C CYS A 184 -3.77 14.56 8.91
N LYS A 185 -5.06 14.21 8.96
CA LYS A 185 -6.16 15.10 9.40
C LYS A 185 -6.86 14.53 10.65
N PRO A 186 -7.60 15.35 11.41
CA PRO A 186 -8.35 14.88 12.57
C PRO A 186 -9.28 13.71 12.22
N ALA A 187 -9.20 12.65 13.01
CA ALA A 187 -10.06 11.48 12.91
C ALA A 187 -11.44 11.75 13.52
N ILE A 188 -12.40 10.85 13.27
CA ILE A 188 -13.69 10.85 13.98
C ILE A 188 -13.46 10.27 15.38
N PRO A 189 -13.54 11.07 16.46
CA PRO A 189 -13.09 10.66 17.79
C PRO A 189 -13.82 9.42 18.33
N GLU A 190 -15.10 9.25 18.00
CA GLU A 190 -15.94 8.15 18.45
C GLU A 190 -15.52 6.79 17.86
N ILE A 191 -14.75 6.81 16.77
CA ILE A 191 -14.36 5.61 16.02
C ILE A 191 -12.84 5.35 16.13
N ALA A 192 -12.05 6.38 16.41
CA ALA A 192 -10.60 6.27 16.62
C ALA A 192 -10.24 5.68 17.99
N ILE A 193 -10.72 4.45 18.26
CA ILE A 193 -10.49 3.73 19.50
C ILE A 193 -9.07 3.13 19.45
N PRO A 194 -8.19 3.42 20.43
CA PRO A 194 -6.89 2.78 20.54
C PRO A 194 -7.02 1.26 20.63
N ARG A 195 -6.23 0.55 19.83
CA ARG A 195 -6.15 -0.91 19.86
C ARG A 195 -4.74 -1.30 20.28
N HIS A 196 -4.60 -1.86 21.48
CA HIS A 196 -3.31 -2.35 21.97
C HIS A 196 -2.90 -3.62 21.24
N GLY A 197 -1.60 -3.76 21.03
CA GLY A 197 -1.04 -4.94 20.37
C GLY A 197 -1.03 -6.16 21.26
N GLY A 198 -1.14 -7.34 20.64
CA GLY A 198 -0.96 -8.63 21.31
C GLY A 198 0.08 -9.50 20.60
N TRP A 199 0.83 -10.28 21.38
CA TRP A 199 1.85 -11.17 20.83
C TRP A 199 1.20 -12.31 20.04
N SER A 200 1.76 -12.60 18.86
CA SER A 200 1.60 -13.85 18.16
C SER A 200 2.13 -15.02 18.99
N ASP A 201 1.73 -16.22 18.62
CA ASP A 201 2.48 -17.41 19.02
C ASP A 201 3.92 -17.32 18.53
N TRP A 202 4.84 -17.92 19.27
CA TRP A 202 6.22 -18.05 18.84
C TRP A 202 6.29 -18.91 17.57
N MET A 203 6.95 -18.42 16.53
CA MET A 203 7.18 -19.18 15.31
C MET A 203 8.10 -20.38 15.63
N VAL A 204 7.50 -21.57 15.68
CA VAL A 204 8.16 -22.83 16.12
C VAL A 204 8.62 -23.73 14.97
N SER A 205 7.98 -23.65 13.80
CA SER A 205 8.35 -24.42 12.60
C SER A 205 8.99 -23.50 11.56
N GLY A 206 10.09 -23.94 10.95
CA GLY A 206 10.90 -23.17 9.98
C GLY A 206 10.22 -22.92 8.63
N ARG A 207 8.90 -22.72 8.59
CA ARG A 207 8.20 -22.31 7.38
C ARG A 207 8.02 -20.80 7.39
N GLY A 208 8.85 -20.13 6.59
CA GLY A 208 8.85 -18.70 6.38
C GLY A 208 10.27 -18.14 6.44
N SER A 209 10.56 -17.11 5.63
CA SER A 209 11.88 -16.49 5.52
C SER A 209 12.38 -15.82 6.82
N CYS A 210 11.53 -15.69 7.85
CA CYS A 210 11.86 -15.01 9.10
C CYS A 210 12.41 -15.94 10.20
N VAL A 211 12.29 -17.27 10.04
CA VAL A 211 12.83 -18.27 10.98
C VAL A 211 14.11 -18.82 10.41
N THR A 212 15.22 -18.72 11.14
CA THR A 212 16.48 -19.30 10.69
C THR A 212 16.49 -20.81 10.94
N GLU A 213 17.07 -21.56 10.02
CA GLU A 213 17.44 -22.94 10.30
C GLU A 213 18.51 -23.01 11.40
N CYS A 214 18.66 -24.20 11.99
CA CYS A 214 19.74 -24.44 12.93
C CYS A 214 21.09 -24.19 12.25
N VAL A 215 21.91 -23.30 12.82
CA VAL A 215 23.23 -23.04 12.28
C VAL A 215 24.02 -24.36 12.14
N PRO A 216 24.65 -24.62 10.97
CA PRO A 216 25.47 -25.82 10.78
C PRO A 216 26.72 -25.73 11.66
N CYS A 217 27.16 -26.87 12.19
CA CYS A 217 28.39 -26.93 12.97
C CYS A 217 29.59 -26.59 12.09
N GLN A 218 30.39 -25.63 12.52
CA GLN A 218 31.70 -25.29 11.94
C GLN A 218 32.85 -25.82 12.81
N ILE A 219 32.57 -26.11 14.08
CA ILE A 219 33.54 -26.62 15.07
C ILE A 219 32.89 -27.79 15.82
N ASN A 220 33.69 -28.80 16.18
CA ASN A 220 33.23 -29.92 16.97
C ASN A 220 32.76 -29.45 18.36
N GLY A 221 31.61 -29.95 18.83
CA GLY A 221 30.98 -29.53 20.08
C GLY A 221 30.25 -28.18 20.04
N GLN A 222 30.10 -27.55 18.87
CA GLN A 222 29.37 -26.28 18.75
C GLN A 222 27.90 -26.43 19.14
N LEU A 223 27.44 -25.55 20.04
CA LEU A 223 26.02 -25.43 20.36
C LEU A 223 25.25 -24.92 19.14
N ARG A 224 24.34 -25.74 18.63
CA ARG A 224 23.45 -25.36 17.54
C ARG A 224 22.26 -24.59 18.10
N VAL A 225 22.06 -23.38 17.58
CA VAL A 225 20.91 -22.53 17.92
C VAL A 225 20.17 -22.14 16.64
N ARG A 226 18.86 -21.92 16.79
CA ARG A 226 18.03 -21.30 15.77
C ARG A 226 17.27 -20.12 16.37
N ARG A 227 16.96 -19.13 15.55
CA ARG A 227 16.14 -17.98 15.97
C ARG A 227 14.66 -18.36 15.94
N SER A 228 13.90 -17.96 16.94
CA SER A 228 12.44 -18.01 16.96
C SER A 228 11.94 -16.60 17.24
N ILE A 229 10.97 -16.15 16.44
CA ILE A 229 10.44 -14.78 16.47
C ILE A 229 8.94 -14.87 16.77
N ARG A 230 8.40 -13.85 17.43
CA ARG A 230 6.97 -13.56 17.50
C ARG A 230 6.74 -12.11 17.09
N THR A 231 5.56 -11.81 16.59
CA THR A 231 5.19 -10.48 16.11
C THR A 231 4.08 -9.92 16.99
N CYS A 232 4.02 -8.60 17.16
CA CYS A 232 2.92 -7.94 17.87
C CYS A 232 1.74 -7.73 16.90
N ASP A 233 1.12 -8.82 16.46
CA ASP A 233 0.11 -8.85 15.39
C ASP A 233 -1.25 -9.46 15.81
N ASN A 234 -1.40 -9.88 17.06
CA ASN A 234 -2.60 -10.56 17.56
C ASN A 234 -3.31 -9.78 18.69
N PRO A 235 -3.93 -8.61 18.41
CA PRO A 235 -3.98 -7.91 17.11
C PRO A 235 -2.78 -6.97 16.92
N TYR A 236 -2.60 -6.42 15.70
CA TYR A 236 -1.67 -5.30 15.49
C TYR A 236 -2.10 -4.06 16.28
N PRO A 237 -1.16 -3.32 16.89
CA PRO A 237 -1.46 -2.04 17.52
C PRO A 237 -1.98 -1.03 16.49
N ASN A 238 -3.00 -0.25 16.85
CA ASN A 238 -3.56 0.76 15.95
C ASN A 238 -4.14 1.94 16.74
N ASN A 239 -4.35 3.08 16.08
CA ASN A 239 -4.96 4.28 16.66
C ASN A 239 -4.28 4.76 17.96
N GLY A 240 -2.96 4.63 18.05
CA GLY A 240 -2.19 5.01 19.25
C GLY A 240 -2.22 3.99 20.39
N GLY A 241 -2.69 2.77 20.14
CA GLY A 241 -2.56 1.67 21.10
C GLY A 241 -1.11 1.25 21.32
N SER A 242 -0.84 0.72 22.52
CA SER A 242 0.50 0.34 22.96
C SER A 242 1.04 -0.85 22.19
N TYR A 243 2.35 -0.83 21.91
CA TYR A 243 3.08 -1.99 21.43
C TYR A 243 3.19 -3.07 22.53
N CYS A 244 3.44 -4.31 22.13
CA CYS A 244 3.58 -5.44 23.03
C CYS A 244 4.83 -5.30 23.94
N ILE A 245 4.73 -5.77 25.18
CA ILE A 245 5.82 -5.70 26.15
C ILE A 245 6.57 -7.05 26.19
N GLY A 246 7.91 -6.99 26.24
CA GLY A 246 8.82 -8.13 26.31
C GLY A 246 9.55 -8.42 24.99
N ASP A 247 10.32 -9.50 24.96
CA ASP A 247 11.19 -9.80 23.80
C ASP A 247 10.40 -10.35 22.61
N ASP A 248 10.74 -9.92 21.40
CA ASP A 248 10.18 -10.41 20.13
C ASP A 248 10.99 -11.58 19.52
N THR A 249 12.18 -11.84 20.07
CA THR A 249 13.16 -12.79 19.56
C THR A 249 13.68 -13.67 20.68
N ARG A 250 13.83 -14.97 20.43
CA ARG A 250 14.52 -15.92 21.33
C ARG A 250 15.39 -16.90 20.56
N GLY A 251 16.46 -17.38 21.20
CA GLY A 251 17.27 -18.49 20.71
C GLY A 251 16.72 -19.83 21.19
N ILE A 252 16.47 -20.77 20.28
CA ILE A 252 16.10 -22.14 20.61
C ILE A 252 17.30 -23.04 20.34
N ARG A 253 17.74 -23.79 21.36
CA ARG A 253 18.76 -24.84 21.17
C ARG A 253 18.20 -25.92 20.25
N CYS A 254 18.93 -26.22 19.20
CA CYS A 254 18.58 -27.32 18.31
C CYS A 254 18.93 -28.66 18.98
N GLN A 255 18.05 -29.65 18.82
CA GLN A 255 18.36 -31.01 19.25
C GLN A 255 19.53 -31.54 18.42
N GLU A 256 20.48 -32.19 19.08
CA GLU A 256 21.43 -33.06 18.41
C GLU A 256 20.61 -34.18 17.75
N ASN A 257 20.83 -34.46 16.47
CA ASN A 257 20.38 -35.74 15.95
C ASN A 257 21.12 -36.77 16.79
N VAL A 258 20.42 -37.40 17.74
CA VAL A 258 20.91 -38.60 18.40
C VAL A 258 20.81 -39.68 17.33
N SER A 259 21.85 -39.75 16.49
CA SER A 259 22.13 -40.93 15.71
C SER A 259 22.40 -42.04 16.72
N LEU A 260 21.35 -42.78 17.09
CA LEU A 260 21.49 -44.09 17.71
C LEU A 260 22.15 -44.97 16.65
N LEU A 261 23.48 -44.93 16.59
CA LEU A 261 24.28 -45.94 15.95
C LEU A 261 24.19 -47.18 16.84
N TYR A 262 23.30 -48.10 16.46
CA TYR A 262 23.34 -49.49 16.88
C TYR A 262 24.55 -50.20 16.26
#